data_AF-A0A849KD28-F1
#
_entry.id   AF-A0A849KD28-F1
#
_cell.length_a   1.000
_cell.length_b   1.000
_cell.length_c   1.000
_cell.angle_alpha   90.00
_cell.angle_beta   90.00
_cell.angle_gamma   90.00
#
_symmetry.space_group_name_H-M   'P 1'
#
loop_
_entity.id
_entity.type
_entity.pdbx_description
1 polymer ?
#
loop_
_entity_poly.entity_id
_entity_poly.type
_entity_poly.pdbx_seq_one_letter_code
_entity_poly.pdbx_strand_id
1 'polypeptide(L)'
;MDDSNQLDVPPSFVALYTNPAGHRLTEPIRIVRERYELCEDMAQMLMEQASAAQFKSGGSEREVLRKMQAGLSEAESPVSPAEAQWVVVRIAELLGWESPAPQA
;
A
#
# COMPACT_ATOMS: atom_id res chain seq x y z
N MET A 1 1.07 2.69 30.70
CA MET A 1 0.66 2.06 29.44
C MET A 1 1.68 2.52 28.44
N ASP A 2 2.51 1.58 28.00
CA ASP A 2 3.68 1.81 27.15
C ASP A 2 3.16 2.15 25.75
N ASP A 3 3.39 3.39 25.28
CA ASP A 3 2.94 3.95 23.98
C ASP A 3 3.77 3.33 22.82
N SER A 4 3.88 2.00 22.85
CA SER A 4 4.73 1.17 21.99
C SER A 4 4.07 0.93 20.63
N ASN A 5 3.93 2.01 19.86
CA ASN A 5 4.00 1.87 18.41
C ASN A 5 4.70 3.08 17.78
N GLN A 6 6.02 3.17 18.01
CA GLN A 6 6.93 4.01 17.23
C GLN A 6 7.13 3.43 15.81
N LEU A 7 6.06 3.10 15.08
CA LEU A 7 6.15 2.80 13.65
C LEU A 7 6.76 4.00 12.94
N ASP A 8 7.95 3.82 12.40
CA ASP A 8 8.58 4.84 11.57
C ASP A 8 7.88 4.79 10.22
N VAL A 9 7.12 5.84 9.91
CA VAL A 9 6.39 5.91 8.64
C VAL A 9 7.42 6.14 7.53
N PRO A 10 7.53 5.23 6.54
CA PRO A 10 8.55 5.34 5.52
C PRO A 10 8.32 6.58 4.65
N PRO A 11 9.39 7.21 4.13
CA PRO A 11 9.29 8.41 3.31
C PRO A 11 8.45 8.21 2.03
N SER A 12 8.40 6.98 1.51
CA SER A 12 7.55 6.60 0.37
C SER A 12 6.06 6.73 0.68
N PHE A 13 5.64 6.48 1.92
CA PHE A 13 4.25 6.67 2.35
C PHE A 13 3.98 8.13 2.71
N VAL A 14 4.91 8.78 3.40
CA VAL A 14 4.84 10.22 3.71
C VAL A 14 4.66 11.07 2.45
N ALA A 15 5.29 10.67 1.34
CA ALA A 15 5.15 11.34 0.05
C ALA A 15 3.70 11.40 -0.45
N LEU A 16 2.85 10.41 -0.13
CA LEU A 16 1.42 10.40 -0.49
C LEU A 16 0.63 11.52 0.20
N TYR A 17 1.08 11.91 1.40
CA TYR A 17 0.49 12.96 2.22
C TYR A 17 1.30 14.25 2.18
N THR A 18 2.19 14.41 1.21
CA THR A 18 2.95 15.65 1.05
C THR A 18 2.32 16.46 -0.07
N ASN A 19 2.09 17.76 0.17
CA ASN A 19 1.57 18.64 -0.88
C ASN A 19 2.52 18.64 -2.10
N PRO A 20 2.06 18.80 -3.35
CA PRO A 20 2.90 18.92 -4.56
C PRO A 20 4.09 19.89 -4.46
N ALA A 21 4.04 20.89 -3.57
CA ALA A 21 5.18 21.78 -3.32
C ALA A 21 6.27 21.18 -2.40
N GLY A 22 6.10 19.98 -1.85
CA GLY A 22 7.10 19.22 -1.08
C GLY A 22 7.35 19.67 0.36
N HIS A 23 6.78 20.80 0.79
CA HIS A 23 7.20 21.44 2.06
C HIS A 23 6.36 21.10 3.29
N ARG A 24 5.15 20.57 3.13
CA ARG A 24 4.22 20.31 4.25
C ARG A 24 3.36 19.08 4.00
N LEU A 25 3.11 18.34 5.09
CA LEU A 25 2.08 17.32 5.11
C LEU A 25 0.70 17.94 4.90
N THR A 26 -0.14 17.28 4.11
CA THR A 26 -1.55 17.62 3.90
C THR A 26 -2.38 17.25 5.13
N GLU A 27 -1.99 16.22 5.85
CA GLU A 27 -2.64 15.69 7.05
C GLU A 27 -1.68 15.69 8.26
N PRO A 28 -2.18 15.70 9.51
CA PRO A 28 -1.32 15.60 10.68
C PRO A 28 -0.62 14.24 10.75
N ILE A 29 0.64 14.22 11.22
CA ILE A 29 1.47 13.00 11.27
C ILE A 29 0.82 11.82 12.02
N ARG A 30 -0.06 12.10 12.99
CA ARG A 30 -0.86 11.08 13.69
C ARG A 30 -1.76 10.34 12.70
N ILE A 31 -2.50 11.07 11.86
CA ILE A 31 -3.38 10.48 10.85
C ILE A 31 -2.56 9.71 9.82
N VAL A 32 -1.44 10.28 9.35
CA VAL A 32 -0.55 9.59 8.41
C VAL A 32 -0.05 8.25 8.98
N ARG A 33 0.26 8.20 10.29
CA ARG A 33 0.65 6.97 10.99
C ARG A 33 -0.50 5.96 11.05
N GLU A 34 -1.70 6.38 11.43
CA GLU A 34 -2.89 5.51 11.46
C GLU A 34 -3.20 4.93 10.08
N ARG A 35 -3.07 5.75 9.03
CA ARG A 35 -3.24 5.31 7.63
C ARG A 35 -2.13 4.37 7.19
N TYR A 36 -0.89 4.63 7.58
CA TYR A 36 0.25 3.75 7.33
C TYR A 36 0.04 2.38 7.98
N GLU A 37 -0.36 2.34 9.25
CA GLU A 37 -0.69 1.11 9.98
C GLU A 37 -1.74 0.27 9.25
N LEU A 38 -2.84 0.91 8.83
CA LEU A 38 -3.89 0.26 8.04
C LEU A 38 -3.32 -0.33 6.74
N CYS A 39 -2.54 0.46 5.99
CA CYS A 39 -1.98 0.03 4.72
C CYS A 39 -0.95 -1.09 4.88
N GLU A 40 -0.13 -1.04 5.94
CA GLU A 40 0.86 -2.08 6.25
C GLU A 40 0.17 -3.41 6.60
N ASP A 41 -0.82 -3.38 7.49
CA ASP A 41 -1.62 -4.57 7.86
C ASP A 41 -2.31 -5.17 6.63
N MET A 42 -2.91 -4.33 5.79
CA MET A 42 -3.51 -4.77 4.54
C MET A 42 -2.49 -5.39 3.59
N ALA A 43 -1.29 -4.82 3.44
CA ALA A 43 -0.25 -5.39 2.60
C ALA A 43 0.19 -6.78 3.11
N GLN A 44 0.33 -6.93 4.43
CA GLN A 44 0.70 -8.20 5.08
C GLN A 44 -0.40 -9.26 4.93
N MET A 45 -1.68 -8.88 5.02
CA MET A 45 -2.80 -9.80 4.79
C MET A 45 -2.93 -10.18 3.30
N LEU A 46 -2.78 -9.20 2.41
CA LEU A 46 -2.99 -9.39 0.99
C LEU A 46 -1.80 -10.08 0.31
N MET A 47 -0.58 -10.02 0.85
CA MET A 47 0.56 -10.72 0.22
C MET A 47 0.33 -12.23 0.14
N GLU A 48 -0.26 -12.83 1.17
CA GLU A 48 -0.57 -14.27 1.18
C GLU A 48 -1.65 -14.60 0.13
N GLN A 49 -2.68 -13.76 0.05
CA GLN A 49 -3.74 -13.86 -0.95
C GLN A 49 -3.19 -13.70 -2.38
N ALA A 50 -2.24 -12.79 -2.59
CA ALA A 50 -1.60 -12.53 -3.87
C ALA A 50 -0.79 -13.74 -4.33
N SER A 51 0.06 -14.26 -3.45
CA SER A 51 0.86 -15.45 -3.71
C SER A 51 -0.02 -16.66 -4.05
N ALA A 52 -1.09 -16.88 -3.27
CA ALA A 52 -2.05 -17.94 -3.53
C ALA A 52 -2.79 -17.74 -4.88
N ALA A 53 -3.18 -16.51 -5.20
CA ALA A 53 -3.85 -16.19 -6.46
C ALA A 53 -2.92 -16.39 -7.68
N GLN A 54 -1.65 -16.01 -7.57
CA GLN A 54 -0.63 -16.22 -8.60
C GLN A 54 -0.43 -17.71 -8.85
N PHE A 55 -0.24 -18.49 -7.78
CA PHE A 55 -0.07 -19.93 -7.89
C PHE A 55 -1.28 -20.64 -8.50
N LYS A 56 -2.51 -20.25 -8.12
CA LYS A 56 -3.75 -20.85 -8.63
C LYS A 56 -4.05 -20.49 -10.07
N SER A 57 -3.82 -19.23 -10.46
CA SER A 57 -4.12 -18.74 -11.81
C SER A 57 -3.03 -19.10 -12.81
N GLY A 58 -1.79 -19.35 -12.36
CA GLY A 58 -0.62 -19.49 -13.23
C GLY A 58 -0.29 -18.21 -14.02
N GLY A 59 -0.94 -17.09 -13.68
CA GLY A 59 -0.75 -15.80 -14.33
C GLY A 59 0.54 -15.11 -13.89
N SER A 60 0.88 -14.01 -14.57
CA SER A 60 2.01 -13.16 -14.19
C SER A 60 1.72 -12.40 -12.90
N GLU A 61 2.77 -12.17 -12.10
CA GLU A 61 2.71 -11.41 -10.84
C GLU A 61 2.06 -10.03 -11.04
N ARG A 62 2.43 -9.36 -12.14
CA ARG A 62 1.86 -8.06 -12.55
C ARG A 62 0.34 -8.10 -12.76
N GLU A 63 -0.22 -9.21 -13.22
CA GLU A 63 -1.67 -9.33 -13.41
C GLU A 63 -2.38 -9.46 -12.07
N VAL A 64 -1.82 -10.24 -11.15
CA VAL A 64 -2.36 -10.39 -9.78
C VAL A 64 -2.34 -9.03 -9.06
N LEU A 65 -1.20 -8.33 -9.09
CA LEU A 65 -1.06 -7.00 -8.50
C LEU A 65 -2.05 -5.99 -9.10
N ARG A 66 -2.25 -5.99 -10.43
CA ARG A 66 -3.26 -5.12 -11.07
C ARG A 66 -4.68 -5.43 -10.62
N LYS A 67 -5.06 -6.70 -10.50
CA LYS A 67 -6.39 -7.10 -10.00
C LYS A 67 -6.60 -6.66 -8.56
N MET A 68 -5.57 -6.81 -7.71
CA MET A 68 -5.63 -6.33 -6.33
C MET A 68 -5.76 -4.82 -6.25
N GLN A 69 -4.97 -4.07 -7.02
CA GLN A 69 -5.09 -2.62 -7.09
C GLN A 69 -6.48 -2.17 -7.54
N ALA A 70 -7.05 -2.84 -8.53
CA ALA A 70 -8.38 -2.53 -9.03
C ALA A 70 -9.43 -2.68 -7.92
N GLY A 71 -9.41 -3.78 -7.17
CA GLY A 71 -10.32 -4.00 -6.03
C GLY A 71 -10.13 -2.96 -4.92
N LEU A 72 -8.87 -2.63 -4.60
CA LEU A 72 -8.52 -1.61 -3.60
C LEU A 72 -8.89 -0.17 -4.03
N SER A 73 -9.15 0.06 -5.32
CA SER A 73 -9.54 1.36 -5.86
C SER A 73 -11.06 1.52 -5.96
N GLU A 74 -11.84 0.49 -5.60
CA GLU A 74 -13.30 0.56 -5.56
C GLU A 74 -13.80 1.40 -4.40
N ALA A 75 -14.98 2.01 -4.54
CA ALA A 75 -15.54 2.94 -3.54
C ALA A 75 -15.82 2.29 -2.16
N GLU A 76 -15.87 0.97 -2.09
CA GLU A 76 -16.03 0.18 -0.87
C GLU A 76 -14.72 -0.04 -0.10
N SER A 77 -13.57 0.30 -0.70
CA SER A 77 -12.27 0.12 -0.07
C SER A 77 -11.99 1.17 1.01
N PRO A 78 -11.37 0.79 2.13
CA PRO A 78 -11.03 1.71 3.23
C PRO A 78 -9.82 2.61 2.90
N VAL A 79 -9.19 2.42 1.73
CA VAL A 79 -7.99 3.10 1.25
C VAL A 79 -8.30 3.97 0.03
N SER A 80 -7.60 5.10 -0.09
CA SER A 80 -7.63 5.96 -1.26
C SER A 80 -6.89 5.30 -2.44
N PRO A 81 -7.13 5.71 -3.70
CA PRO A 81 -6.40 5.16 -4.84
C PRO A 81 -4.87 5.30 -4.74
N ALA A 82 -4.37 6.38 -4.13
CA ALA A 82 -2.95 6.57 -3.88
C ALA A 82 -2.39 5.57 -2.84
N GLU A 83 -3.15 5.30 -1.79
CA GLU A 83 -2.81 4.31 -0.77
C GLU A 83 -2.89 2.89 -1.33
N ALA A 84 -3.92 2.59 -2.14
CA ALA A 84 -4.05 1.32 -2.85
C ALA A 84 -2.83 1.03 -3.73
N GLN A 85 -2.33 2.03 -4.45
CA GLN A 85 -1.09 1.89 -5.22
C GLN A 85 0.10 1.57 -4.30
N TRP A 86 0.24 2.27 -3.18
CA TRP A 86 1.32 2.01 -2.23
C TRP A 86 1.24 0.60 -1.63
N VAL A 87 0.05 0.15 -1.23
CA VAL A 87 -0.19 -1.21 -0.70
C VAL A 87 0.25 -2.27 -1.71
N VAL A 88 -0.07 -2.10 -2.99
CA VAL A 88 0.30 -3.05 -4.04
C VAL A 88 1.80 -3.05 -4.31
N VAL A 89 2.46 -1.89 -4.27
CA VAL A 89 3.93 -1.80 -4.33
C VAL A 89 4.53 -2.54 -3.13
N ARG A 90 3.98 -2.35 -1.93
CA ARG A 90 4.44 -3.01 -0.72
C ARG A 90 4.29 -4.53 -0.79
N ILE A 91 3.16 -5.03 -1.30
CA ILE A 91 2.94 -6.45 -1.54
C ILE A 91 4.00 -7.01 -2.51
N ALA A 92 4.29 -6.29 -3.60
CA ALA A 92 5.32 -6.70 -4.55
C ALA A 92 6.69 -6.79 -3.87
N GLU A 93 7.08 -5.80 -3.06
CA GLU A 93 8.33 -5.83 -2.30
C GLU A 93 8.41 -7.03 -1.34
N LEU A 94 7.33 -7.30 -0.58
CA LEU A 94 7.27 -8.39 0.40
C LEU A 94 7.39 -9.77 -0.26
N LEU A 95 6.83 -9.93 -1.46
CA LEU A 95 6.90 -11.16 -2.24
C LEU A 95 8.15 -11.27 -3.12
N GLY A 96 8.97 -10.20 -3.21
CA GLY A 96 10.11 -10.13 -4.11
C GLY A 96 9.72 -10.05 -5.60
N TRP A 97 8.51 -9.57 -5.90
CA TRP A 97 7.99 -9.39 -7.26
C TRP A 97 8.42 -8.05 -7.84
N GLU A 98 8.33 -7.92 -9.17
CA GLU A 98 8.54 -6.63 -9.80
C GLU A 98 7.47 -5.61 -9.37
N SER A 99 7.92 -4.43 -8.95
CA SER A 99 7.01 -3.35 -8.57
C SER A 99 6.16 -2.93 -9.77
N PRO A 100 4.84 -2.72 -9.61
CA PRO A 100 4.02 -2.20 -10.68
C PRO A 100 4.53 -0.80 -11.03
N ALA A 101 4.70 -0.53 -12.33
CA ALA A 101 5.08 0.82 -12.76
C ALA A 101 4.07 1.84 -12.22
N PRO A 102 4.51 3.03 -11.76
CA PRO A 102 3.59 4.08 -11.37
C PRO A 102 2.69 4.39 -12.57
N GLN A 103 1.37 4.25 -12.40
CA GLN A 103 0.42 4.57 -13.47
C GLN A 103 0.49 6.08 -13.70
N ALA A 104 1.00 6.48 -14.86
CA ALA A 104 1.17 7.87 -15.28
C ALA A 104 -0.17 8.55 -15.59
#